data_AF-A0A142XT62-F1
#
_entry.id   AF-A0A142XT62-F1
#
_cell.length_a   1.000
_cell.length_b   1.000
_cell.length_c   1.000
_cell.angle_alpha   90.00
_cell.angle_beta   90.00
_cell.angle_gamma   90.00
#
_symmetry.space_group_name_H-M   'P 1'
#
loop_
_entity.id
_entity.type
_entity.pdbx_description
1 polymer ?
#
loop_
_entity_poly.entity_id
_entity_poly.type
_entity_poly.pdbx_seq_one_letter_code
_entity_poly.pdbx_strand_id
1 'polypeptide(L)'
;MTLPKQVYREHARRTNRTLATYLSLLGCVSNLDCVAVTGAGIKQFWNVLKVHEDRIKWLKEDVKSYFPHVRFLRDAKRAGAIDGVCFSRRLIGNDIFPPGTNLGTALEALTGSGFQAATIPLPTEAEMLSRLTLAIHGLAASPAKAKA
;
A
#
# COMPACT_ATOMS: atom_id res chain seq x y z
N MET A 1 -28.24 16.75 5.31
CA MET A 1 -27.07 16.81 4.40
C MET A 1 -25.79 16.87 5.21
N THR A 2 -24.95 15.84 5.08
CA THR A 2 -23.80 15.53 5.95
C THR A 2 -22.49 16.07 5.40
N LEU A 3 -22.32 17.40 5.37
CA LEU A 3 -21.04 18.06 5.03
C LEU A 3 -19.81 17.39 5.69
N PRO A 4 -19.85 16.99 6.98
CA PRO A 4 -18.69 16.36 7.62
C PRO A 4 -18.26 15.03 6.98
N LYS A 5 -19.23 14.21 6.53
CA LYS A 5 -18.92 12.89 5.92
C LYS A 5 -18.31 13.04 4.54
N GLN A 6 -18.79 14.01 3.74
CA GLN A 6 -18.25 14.28 2.40
C GLN A 6 -16.84 14.85 2.48
N VAL A 7 -16.61 15.83 3.37
CA VAL A 7 -15.28 16.40 3.61
C VAL A 7 -14.31 15.32 4.09
N TYR A 8 -14.73 14.45 4.99
CA TYR A 8 -13.92 13.32 5.46
C TYR A 8 -13.55 12.33 4.35
N ARG A 9 -14.50 11.97 3.48
CA ARG A 9 -14.25 11.06 2.35
C ARG A 9 -13.27 11.67 1.34
N GLU A 10 -13.41 12.96 1.03
CA GLU A 10 -12.53 13.67 0.10
C GLU A 10 -11.11 13.83 0.69
N HIS A 11 -10.99 14.10 1.99
CA HIS A 11 -9.69 14.05 2.66
C HIS A 11 -9.06 12.65 2.51
N ALA A 12 -9.80 11.59 2.86
CA ALA A 12 -9.30 10.22 2.72
C ALA A 12 -8.89 9.89 1.28
N ARG A 13 -9.65 10.38 0.29
CA ARG A 13 -9.36 10.21 -1.13
C ARG A 13 -8.02 10.84 -1.53
N ARG A 14 -7.77 12.07 -1.10
CA ARG A 14 -6.50 12.77 -1.35
C ARG A 14 -5.33 12.02 -0.74
N THR A 15 -5.42 11.69 0.54
CA THR A 15 -4.40 10.92 1.26
C THR A 15 -4.12 9.56 0.57
N ASN A 16 -5.16 8.82 0.17
CA ASN A 16 -5.00 7.54 -0.55
C ASN A 16 -4.33 7.72 -1.93
N ARG A 17 -4.64 8.80 -2.66
CA ARG A 17 -3.98 9.11 -3.94
C ARG A 17 -2.52 9.49 -3.76
N THR A 18 -2.20 10.26 -2.73
CA THR A 18 -0.80 10.55 -2.35
C THR A 18 -0.04 9.25 -2.11
N LEU A 19 -0.61 8.33 -1.32
CA LEU A 19 -0.04 7.00 -1.10
C LEU A 19 0.18 6.24 -2.40
N ALA A 20 -0.84 6.16 -3.26
CA ALA A 20 -0.74 5.44 -4.53
C ALA A 20 0.34 6.02 -5.46
N THR A 21 0.43 7.35 -5.52
CA THR A 21 1.42 8.06 -6.34
C THR A 21 2.83 7.79 -5.82
N TYR A 22 3.00 7.86 -4.49
CA TYR A 22 4.27 7.54 -3.84
C TYR A 22 4.71 6.09 -4.09
N LEU A 23 3.83 5.12 -3.84
CA LEU A 23 4.15 3.70 -4.02
C LEU A 23 4.38 3.34 -5.49
N SER A 24 3.63 3.94 -6.41
CA SER A 24 3.82 3.68 -7.85
C SER A 24 5.14 4.22 -8.36
N LEU A 25 5.57 5.40 -7.90
CA LEU A 25 6.89 5.94 -8.20
C LEU A 25 7.99 5.03 -7.65
N LEU A 26 7.89 4.62 -6.37
CA LEU A 26 8.87 3.72 -5.77
C LEU A 26 8.94 2.37 -6.48
N GLY A 27 7.78 1.79 -6.81
CA GLY A 27 7.70 0.55 -7.56
C GLY A 27 8.27 0.69 -8.97
N CYS A 28 8.13 1.85 -9.61
CA CYS A 28 8.74 2.12 -10.90
C CYS A 28 10.27 2.19 -10.79
N VAL A 29 10.79 3.03 -9.89
CA VAL A 29 12.24 3.23 -9.73
C VAL A 29 12.96 1.97 -9.23
N SER A 30 12.29 1.15 -8.43
CA SER A 30 12.84 -0.10 -7.90
C SER A 30 12.48 -1.33 -8.74
N ASN A 31 11.85 -1.14 -9.91
CA ASN A 31 11.38 -2.21 -10.80
C ASN A 31 10.49 -3.29 -10.13
N LEU A 32 9.67 -2.90 -9.15
CA LEU A 32 8.80 -3.83 -8.40
C LEU A 32 7.43 -4.00 -9.07
N ASP A 33 7.03 -5.24 -9.33
CA ASP A 33 5.67 -5.59 -9.77
C ASP A 33 4.63 -5.43 -8.66
N CYS A 34 5.05 -5.68 -7.42
CA CYS A 34 4.22 -5.61 -6.23
C CYS A 34 4.93 -4.87 -5.10
N VAL A 35 4.27 -3.86 -4.56
CA VAL A 35 4.73 -3.13 -3.38
C VAL A 35 3.92 -3.57 -2.20
N ALA A 36 4.58 -4.00 -1.13
CA ALA A 36 3.91 -4.46 0.08
C ALA A 36 4.16 -3.50 1.24
N VAL A 37 3.17 -3.35 2.12
CA VAL A 37 3.21 -2.47 3.27
C VAL A 37 2.73 -3.24 4.50
N THR A 38 3.37 -3.02 5.65
CA THR A 38 2.96 -3.64 6.91
C THR A 38 1.64 -3.08 7.42
N GLY A 39 0.88 -3.89 8.13
CA GLY A 39 -0.37 -3.48 8.79
C GLY A 39 -0.14 -2.39 9.84
N ALA A 40 1.03 -2.35 10.46
CA ALA A 40 1.44 -1.25 11.33
C ALA A 40 1.65 0.05 10.53
N GLY A 41 2.37 -0.02 9.41
CA GLY A 41 2.62 1.12 8.53
C GLY A 41 1.33 1.74 7.98
N ILE A 42 0.36 0.92 7.55
CA ILE A 42 -0.91 1.45 7.02
C ILE A 42 -1.76 2.11 8.12
N LYS A 43 -1.75 1.56 9.34
CA LYS A 43 -2.44 2.14 10.51
C LYS A 43 -1.82 3.47 10.92
N GLN A 44 -0.49 3.54 10.96
CA GLN A 44 0.24 4.76 11.26
C GLN A 44 -0.04 5.82 10.19
N PHE A 45 0.00 5.46 8.91
CA PHE A 45 -0.29 6.37 7.80
C PHE A 45 -1.70 6.98 7.88
N TRP A 46 -2.70 6.17 8.22
CA TRP A 46 -4.07 6.67 8.41
C TRP A 46 -4.32 7.30 9.78
N ASN A 47 -3.36 7.25 10.70
CA ASN A 47 -3.49 7.66 12.09
C ASN A 47 -4.71 7.00 12.79
N VAL A 48 -4.83 5.68 12.65
CA VAL A 48 -5.94 4.90 13.25
C VAL A 48 -5.44 3.68 14.01
N LEU A 49 -6.13 3.33 15.10
CA LEU A 49 -5.85 2.11 15.86
C LEU A 49 -6.42 0.85 15.18
N LYS A 50 -7.58 1.00 14.53
CA LYS A 50 -8.32 -0.07 13.84
C LYS A 50 -8.69 0.40 12.44
N VAL A 51 -8.61 -0.52 11.49
CA VAL A 51 -9.00 -0.28 10.10
C VAL A 51 -10.40 -0.80 9.89
N HIS A 52 -11.32 0.10 9.54
CA HIS A 52 -12.70 -0.24 9.20
C HIS A 52 -12.81 -0.72 7.75
N GLU A 53 -13.80 -1.56 7.45
CA GLU A 53 -14.00 -2.11 6.11
C GLU A 53 -14.27 -1.03 5.05
N ASP A 54 -14.93 0.06 5.42
CA ASP A 54 -15.13 1.21 4.52
C ASP A 54 -13.81 1.84 4.07
N ARG A 55 -12.82 1.96 4.97
CA ARG A 55 -11.48 2.47 4.64
C ARG A 55 -10.75 1.54 3.67
N ILE A 56 -10.90 0.23 3.83
CA ILE A 56 -10.36 -0.77 2.91
C ILE A 56 -10.98 -0.59 1.53
N LYS A 57 -12.31 -0.47 1.46
CA LYS A 57 -13.04 -0.27 0.21
C LYS A 57 -12.62 1.03 -0.48
N TRP A 58 -12.58 2.13 0.26
CA TRP A 58 -12.15 3.43 -0.28
C TRP A 58 -10.71 3.39 -0.80
N LEU A 59 -9.78 2.75 -0.06
CA LEU A 59 -8.42 2.60 -0.54
C LEU A 59 -8.40 1.87 -1.88
N LYS A 60 -9.04 0.69 -1.96
CA LYS A 60 -9.09 -0.11 -3.20
C LYS A 60 -9.64 0.69 -4.37
N GLU A 61 -10.70 1.46 -4.16
CA GLU A 61 -11.30 2.32 -5.20
C GLU A 61 -10.36 3.46 -5.61
N ASP A 62 -9.74 4.14 -4.64
CA ASP A 62 -8.95 5.35 -4.87
C ASP A 62 -7.61 5.06 -5.55
N VAL A 63 -7.01 3.89 -5.29
CA VAL A 63 -5.70 3.51 -5.83
C VAL A 63 -5.79 2.65 -7.08
N LYS A 64 -7.00 2.22 -7.50
CA LYS A 64 -7.23 1.27 -8.60
C LYS A 64 -6.54 1.66 -9.91
N SER A 65 -6.44 2.95 -10.20
CA SER A 65 -5.77 3.47 -11.40
C SER A 65 -4.26 3.23 -11.41
N TYR A 66 -3.64 3.10 -10.24
CA TYR A 66 -2.21 2.83 -10.09
C TYR A 66 -1.95 1.34 -9.84
N PHE A 67 -2.82 0.71 -9.03
CA PHE A 67 -2.73 -0.68 -8.61
C PHE A 67 -4.08 -1.36 -8.80
N PRO A 68 -4.30 -2.04 -9.94
CA PRO A 68 -5.55 -2.76 -10.18
C PRO A 68 -5.79 -3.91 -9.20
N HIS A 69 -4.72 -4.43 -8.59
CA HIS A 69 -4.75 -5.59 -7.71
C HIS A 69 -4.24 -5.22 -6.32
N VAL A 70 -5.17 -4.93 -5.41
CA VAL A 70 -4.85 -4.63 -4.00
C VAL A 70 -5.40 -5.72 -3.10
N ARG A 71 -4.51 -6.37 -2.34
CA ARG A 71 -4.86 -7.44 -1.42
C ARG A 71 -4.47 -7.10 0.01
N PHE A 72 -5.44 -7.24 0.91
CA PHE A 72 -5.23 -7.10 2.34
C PHE A 72 -4.98 -8.47 2.93
N LEU A 73 -3.88 -8.61 3.66
CA LEU A 73 -3.50 -9.82 4.37
C LEU A 73 -3.98 -9.67 5.81
N ARG A 74 -4.71 -10.67 6.29
CA ARG A 74 -5.25 -10.71 7.66
C ARG A 74 -4.43 -11.69 8.48
N ASP A 75 -4.12 -11.30 9.70
CA ASP A 75 -3.41 -12.14 10.66
C ASP A 75 -4.31 -13.32 11.07
N ALA A 76 -3.85 -14.55 10.81
CA ALA A 76 -4.56 -15.77 11.21
C ALA A 76 -4.67 -15.91 12.74
N LYS A 77 -3.69 -15.39 13.49
CA LYS A 77 -3.63 -15.50 14.96
C LYS A 77 -4.45 -14.42 15.66
N ARG A 78 -4.71 -13.29 14.99
CA ARG A 78 -5.49 -12.16 15.53
C ARG A 78 -6.65 -11.82 14.60
N ALA A 79 -7.81 -12.39 14.91
CA ALA A 79 -9.04 -12.18 14.15
C ALA A 79 -9.30 -10.68 13.90
N GLY A 80 -9.35 -10.29 12.62
CA GLY A 80 -9.62 -8.91 12.19
C GLY A 80 -8.40 -7.97 12.17
N ALA A 81 -7.22 -8.41 12.57
CA ALA A 81 -6.01 -7.62 12.41
C ALA A 81 -5.48 -7.71 10.97
N ILE A 82 -5.13 -6.57 10.40
CA ILE A 82 -4.40 -6.50 9.12
C ILE A 82 -2.92 -6.68 9.42
N ASP A 83 -2.33 -7.67 8.76
CA ASP A 83 -0.90 -7.96 8.84
C ASP A 83 -0.13 -7.18 7.77
N GLY A 84 -0.73 -6.99 6.58
CA GLY A 84 -0.15 -6.19 5.52
C GLY A 84 -1.08 -5.93 4.35
N VAL A 85 -0.62 -5.12 3.42
CA VAL A 85 -1.32 -4.77 2.18
C VAL A 85 -0.36 -4.89 1.01
N CYS A 86 -0.74 -5.67 0.00
CA CYS A 86 -0.01 -5.82 -1.26
C CYS A 86 -0.69 -4.97 -2.33
N PHE A 87 0.08 -4.11 -2.99
CA PHE A 87 -0.31 -3.26 -4.11
C PHE A 87 0.41 -3.76 -5.36
N SER A 88 -0.30 -4.40 -6.29
CA SER A 88 0.30 -4.92 -7.51
C SER A 88 -0.32 -4.34 -8.77
N ARG A 89 0.55 -4.15 -9.75
CA ARG A 89 0.21 -3.78 -11.13
C ARG A 89 -0.17 -5.00 -11.98
N ARG A 90 0.30 -6.19 -11.59
CA ARG A 90 0.11 -7.45 -12.29
C ARG A 90 -0.92 -8.31 -11.55
N LEU A 91 -1.67 -9.13 -12.29
CA LEU A 91 -2.72 -9.96 -11.70
C LEU A 91 -2.12 -10.94 -10.69
N ILE A 92 -2.53 -10.82 -9.44
CA ILE A 92 -2.17 -11.79 -8.41
C ILE A 92 -3.22 -12.89 -8.39
N GLY A 93 -2.81 -14.12 -8.69
CA GLY A 93 -3.67 -15.30 -8.58
C GLY A 93 -4.22 -15.47 -7.16
N ASN A 94 -5.46 -15.93 -7.04
CA ASN A 94 -6.05 -16.16 -5.72
C ASN A 94 -5.31 -17.25 -4.95
N ASP A 95 -4.78 -18.23 -5.68
CA ASP A 95 -4.09 -19.42 -5.20
C ASP A 95 -2.75 -19.09 -4.51
N ILE A 96 -2.16 -17.94 -4.84
CA ILE A 96 -0.87 -17.48 -4.27
C ILE A 96 -1.02 -17.12 -2.79
N PHE A 97 -2.22 -16.74 -2.34
CA PHE A 97 -2.45 -16.39 -0.93
C PHE A 97 -3.64 -17.16 -0.36
N PRO A 98 -3.39 -18.29 0.31
CA PRO A 98 -4.37 -18.93 1.16
C PRO A 98 -4.96 -17.95 2.20
N PRO A 99 -6.19 -18.17 2.69
CA PRO A 99 -6.72 -17.39 3.80
C PRO A 99 -5.82 -17.54 5.04
N GLY A 100 -5.53 -16.42 5.70
CA GLY A 100 -4.64 -16.38 6.87
C GLY A 100 -3.14 -16.27 6.56
N THR A 101 -2.76 -16.10 5.29
CA THR A 101 -1.36 -15.86 4.89
C THR A 101 -0.87 -14.54 5.48
N ASN A 102 0.28 -14.59 6.17
CA ASN A 102 0.95 -13.40 6.70
C ASN A 102 1.77 -12.70 5.60
N LEU A 103 2.24 -11.48 5.84
CA LEU A 103 2.96 -10.66 4.87
C LEU A 103 4.27 -11.29 4.41
N GLY A 104 5.00 -11.94 5.33
CA GLY A 104 6.27 -12.61 5.00
C GLY A 104 6.07 -13.76 4.02
N THR A 105 5.20 -14.71 4.37
CA THR A 105 4.85 -15.86 3.50
C THR A 105 4.21 -15.42 2.20
N ALA A 106 3.41 -14.35 2.22
CA ALA A 106 2.87 -13.75 1.01
C ALA A 106 3.97 -13.23 0.07
N LEU A 107 4.99 -12.56 0.60
CA LEU A 107 6.11 -12.06 -0.20
C LEU A 107 6.93 -13.21 -0.77
N GLU A 108 7.21 -14.26 0.01
CA GLU A 108 7.90 -15.46 -0.46
C GLU A 108 7.12 -16.17 -1.57
N ALA A 109 5.79 -16.28 -1.45
CA ALA A 109 4.94 -16.87 -2.48
C ALA A 109 4.92 -16.03 -3.77
N LEU A 110 4.90 -14.70 -3.64
CA LEU A 110 4.99 -13.78 -4.77
C LEU A 110 6.33 -13.89 -5.50
N THR A 111 7.45 -13.86 -4.77
CA THR A 111 8.79 -13.96 -5.37
C THR A 111 9.01 -15.33 -6.01
N GLY A 112 8.54 -16.41 -5.37
CA GLY A 112 8.54 -17.75 -5.96
C GLY A 112 7.69 -17.87 -7.24
N SER A 113 6.68 -17.03 -7.39
CA SER A 113 5.84 -16.94 -8.60
C SER A 113 6.40 -16.00 -9.67
N GLY A 114 7.63 -15.48 -9.48
CA GLY A 114 8.31 -14.60 -10.42
C GLY A 114 7.83 -13.14 -10.39
N PHE A 115 7.27 -12.67 -9.26
CA PHE A 115 7.03 -11.25 -9.04
C PHE A 115 8.27 -10.59 -8.45
N GLN A 116 8.60 -9.37 -8.90
CA GLN A 116 9.48 -8.50 -8.14
C GLN A 116 8.66 -7.82 -7.04
N ALA A 117 8.79 -8.31 -5.81
CA ALA A 117 8.02 -7.81 -4.68
C ALA A 117 8.92 -7.45 -3.51
N ALA A 118 8.60 -6.34 -2.82
CA ALA A 118 9.32 -5.93 -1.62
C ALA A 118 8.41 -5.19 -0.64
N THR A 119 8.80 -5.23 0.65
CA THR A 119 8.16 -4.40 1.67
C THR A 119 8.74 -3.00 1.64
N ILE A 120 7.88 -1.99 1.63
CA ILE A 120 8.26 -0.58 1.70
C ILE A 120 7.79 0.00 3.03
N PRO A 121 8.68 0.63 3.82
CA PRO A 121 8.27 1.38 4.99
C PRO A 121 7.47 2.61 4.56
N LEU A 122 6.32 2.84 5.19
CA LEU A 122 5.52 4.05 4.90
C LEU A 122 6.00 5.23 5.75
N PRO A 123 6.50 6.31 5.12
CA PRO A 123 6.71 7.57 5.81
C PRO A 123 5.39 8.30 6.10
N THR A 124 5.45 9.46 6.73
CA THR A 124 4.27 10.34 6.92
C THR A 124 3.79 10.91 5.58
N GLU A 125 2.53 11.37 5.51
CA GLU A 125 1.99 12.00 4.29
C GLU A 125 2.83 13.22 3.86
N ALA A 126 3.25 14.05 4.81
CA ALA A 126 4.10 15.21 4.55
C ALA A 126 5.47 14.82 3.94
N GLU A 127 6.10 13.76 4.47
CA GLU A 127 7.33 13.22 3.91
C GLU A 127 7.14 12.61 2.51
N MET A 128 6.02 11.92 2.26
CA MET A 128 5.70 11.41 0.92
C MET A 128 5.61 12.56 -0.08
N LEU A 129 4.88 13.62 0.27
CA LEU A 129 4.74 14.81 -0.58
C LEU A 129 6.08 15.48 -0.83
N SER A 130 6.91 15.66 0.21
CA SER A 130 8.26 16.21 0.05
C SER A 130 9.12 15.39 -0.91
N ARG A 131 9.13 14.05 -0.76
CA ARG A 131 9.87 13.15 -1.65
C ARG A 131 9.34 13.16 -3.08
N LEU A 132 8.01 13.20 -3.26
CA LEU A 132 7.37 13.31 -4.58
C LEU A 132 7.75 14.62 -5.27
N THR A 133 7.70 15.75 -4.55
CA THR A 133 8.09 17.05 -5.09
C THR A 133 9.56 17.06 -5.51
N LEU A 134 10.47 16.54 -4.68
CA LEU A 134 11.89 16.41 -5.04
C LEU A 134 12.08 15.54 -6.30
N ALA A 135 11.34 14.44 -6.41
CA ALA A 135 11.43 13.56 -7.58
C ALA A 135 10.92 14.24 -8.87
N ILE A 136 9.81 14.99 -8.79
CA ILE A 136 9.25 15.72 -9.94
C ILE A 136 10.21 16.81 -10.43
N HIS A 137 10.95 17.45 -9.51
CA HIS A 137 11.96 18.44 -9.87
C HIS A 137 13.33 17.84 -10.23
N GLY A 138 13.46 16.51 -10.29
CA GLY A 138 14.72 15.83 -10.61
C GLY A 138 15.80 15.97 -9.53
N LEU A 139 15.43 16.39 -8.32
CA LEU A 139 16.34 16.60 -7.19
C LEU A 139 16.50 15.36 -6.31
N ALA A 140 15.64 14.34 -6.47
CA ALA A 140 15.73 13.12 -5.69
C ALA A 140 16.82 12.18 -6.24
N ALA A 141 17.83 11.90 -5.42
CA ALA A 141 18.66 10.71 -5.57
C ALA A 141 17.77 9.47 -5.35
N SER A 142 18.00 8.42 -6.15
CA SER A 142 17.27 7.14 -6.14
C SER A 142 16.75 6.77 -4.74
N PRO A 143 15.45 6.44 -4.57
CA PRO A 143 14.90 6.07 -3.29
C PRO A 143 15.71 4.91 -2.71
N ALA A 144 16.07 5.02 -1.43
CA ALA A 144 16.83 4.01 -0.71
C ALA A 144 16.25 2.62 -1.00
N LYS A 145 17.12 1.71 -1.50
CA LYS A 145 16.76 0.36 -1.91
C LYS A 145 15.84 -0.28 -0.87
N ALA A 146 14.67 -0.75 -1.31
CA ALA A 146 13.85 -1.63 -0.50
C ALA A 146 14.72 -2.81 -0.04
N LYS A 147 14.71 -3.12 1.27
CA LYS A 147 15.37 -4.32 1.76
C LYS A 147 14.64 -5.51 1.13
N ALA A 148 15.37 -6.27 0.31
CA ALA A 148 14.98 -7.59 -0.15
C ALA A 148 14.96 -8.55 1.05
#